data_AF-A0A439RTD1-F1
#
_entry.id   AF-A0A439RTD1-F1
#
_cell.length_a   1.000
_cell.length_b   1.000
_cell.length_c   1.000
_cell.angle_alpha   90.00
_cell.angle_beta   90.00
_cell.angle_gamma   90.00
#
_symmetry.space_group_name_H-M   'P 1'
#
loop_
_entity.id
_entity.type
_entity.pdbx_description
1 polymer ?
#
loop_
_entity_poly.entity_id
_entity_poly.type
_entity_poly.pdbx_seq_one_letter_code
_entity_poly.pdbx_strand_id
1 'polypeptide(L)'
;MRSNTGHSASSHEHESFDMQPISRRQFLASTAAAGAASVILPLINPRAAQAAAPNIIRAETRVIDVAGRAAKVFGLVQPNGAHGLTVSAADGFRVRLENALDAPTLIHWHGLTPPFGQDGVPDLPQPLLKRGQSSHEAFRVKGYFQGGMGLSLFTVSMV
;
A
#
# COMPACT_ATOMS: atom_id res chain seq x y z
N MET A 1 -40.48 -19.61 -89.93
CA MET A 1 -41.20 -18.67 -89.05
C MET A 1 -41.35 -19.33 -87.68
N ARG A 2 -40.66 -18.76 -86.68
CA ARG A 2 -40.79 -18.94 -85.21
C ARG A 2 -40.38 -20.30 -84.58
N SER A 3 -39.16 -20.25 -84.03
CA SER A 3 -38.62 -20.99 -82.89
C SER A 3 -39.40 -20.77 -81.59
N ASN A 4 -39.40 -21.74 -80.67
CA ASN A 4 -39.12 -21.47 -79.25
C ASN A 4 -38.68 -22.73 -78.49
N THR A 5 -37.45 -22.71 -78.01
CA THR A 5 -36.85 -23.58 -76.99
C THR A 5 -37.21 -23.08 -75.58
N GLY A 6 -37.33 -23.99 -74.61
CA GLY A 6 -37.42 -23.64 -73.20
C GLY A 6 -36.95 -24.79 -72.28
N HIS A 7 -35.69 -24.73 -71.86
CA HIS A 7 -35.11 -25.49 -70.75
C HIS A 7 -35.33 -24.70 -69.44
N SER A 8 -35.66 -25.37 -68.34
CA SER A 8 -35.35 -24.98 -66.95
C SER A 8 -35.93 -26.02 -65.99
N ALA A 9 -35.39 -26.35 -64.84
CA ALA A 9 -34.07 -26.25 -64.19
C ALA A 9 -34.32 -26.91 -62.82
N SER A 10 -33.43 -27.78 -62.36
CA SER A 10 -33.55 -28.43 -61.05
C SER A 10 -33.39 -27.40 -59.92
N SER A 11 -34.36 -27.33 -59.01
CA SER A 11 -34.31 -26.51 -57.80
C SER A 11 -33.30 -27.08 -56.80
N HIS A 12 -32.21 -26.34 -56.58
CA HIS A 12 -31.31 -26.53 -55.43
C HIS A 12 -31.86 -25.74 -54.23
N GLU A 13 -32.10 -26.42 -53.11
CA GLU A 13 -32.43 -25.80 -51.83
C GLU A 13 -31.16 -25.16 -51.23
N HIS A 14 -31.23 -23.87 -50.92
CA HIS A 14 -30.21 -23.16 -50.15
C HIS A 14 -30.66 -23.14 -48.68
N GLU A 15 -30.00 -23.94 -47.83
CA GLU A 15 -30.01 -23.71 -46.39
C GLU A 15 -29.30 -22.38 -46.11
N SER A 16 -30.08 -21.34 -45.82
CA SER A 16 -29.60 -20.04 -45.38
C SER A 16 -29.29 -20.09 -43.88
N PHE A 17 -27.99 -20.10 -43.54
CA PHE A 17 -27.53 -19.88 -42.17
C PHE A 17 -27.83 -18.42 -41.79
N ASP A 18 -28.88 -18.23 -40.99
CA ASP A 18 -29.38 -16.92 -40.62
C ASP A 18 -28.46 -16.27 -39.57
N MET A 19 -27.46 -15.52 -40.05
CA MET A 19 -26.56 -14.76 -39.20
C MET A 19 -27.26 -13.46 -38.80
N GLN A 20 -28.06 -13.53 -37.73
CA GLN A 20 -28.85 -12.41 -37.22
C GLN A 20 -27.97 -11.18 -36.93
N PRO A 21 -28.09 -10.08 -37.71
CA PRO A 21 -27.22 -8.92 -37.57
C PRO A 21 -27.57 -8.14 -36.30
N ILE A 22 -26.54 -7.77 -35.52
CA ILE A 22 -26.72 -6.96 -34.31
C ILE A 22 -27.34 -5.61 -34.68
N SER A 23 -28.51 -5.30 -34.11
CA SER A 23 -29.21 -4.04 -34.37
C SER A 23 -28.55 -2.86 -33.65
N ARG A 24 -28.70 -1.64 -34.20
CA ARG A 24 -28.24 -0.40 -33.57
C ARG A 24 -28.74 -0.23 -32.13
N ARG A 25 -29.97 -0.69 -31.86
CA ARG A 25 -30.57 -0.64 -30.52
C ARG A 25 -29.89 -1.61 -29.56
N GLN A 26 -29.59 -2.83 -30.00
CA GLN A 26 -28.84 -3.80 -29.21
C GLN A 26 -27.42 -3.31 -28.93
N PHE A 27 -26.76 -2.70 -29.92
CA PHE A 27 -25.45 -2.10 -29.74
C PHE A 27 -25.48 -0.97 -28.69
N LEU A 28 -26.41 -0.01 -28.80
CA LEU A 28 -26.55 1.08 -27.83
C LEU A 28 -26.95 0.60 -26.43
N ALA A 29 -27.85 -0.38 -26.35
CA ALA A 29 -28.26 -0.96 -25.08
C ALA A 29 -27.08 -1.67 -24.39
N SER A 30 -26.25 -2.40 -25.15
CA SER A 30 -25.08 -3.09 -24.62
C SER A 30 -24.00 -2.13 -24.13
N THR A 31 -23.75 -1.02 -24.84
CA THR A 31 -22.79 0.02 -24.42
C THR A 31 -23.29 0.80 -23.20
N ALA A 32 -24.58 1.12 -23.12
CA ALA A 32 -25.17 1.75 -21.94
C ALA A 32 -25.14 0.84 -20.70
N ALA A 33 -25.46 -0.46 -20.86
CA ALA A 33 -25.41 -1.43 -19.77
C ALA A 33 -23.97 -1.67 -19.27
N ALA A 34 -23.00 -1.77 -20.19
CA ALA A 34 -21.58 -1.87 -19.85
C ALA A 34 -21.11 -0.63 -19.06
N GLY A 35 -21.49 0.58 -19.53
CA GLY A 35 -21.19 1.84 -18.85
C GLY A 35 -21.79 1.93 -17.44
N ALA A 36 -23.06 1.57 -17.28
CA ALA A 36 -23.74 1.56 -15.97
C ALA A 36 -23.12 0.53 -15.02
N ALA A 37 -22.79 -0.67 -15.50
CA ALA A 37 -22.12 -1.69 -14.70
C ALA A 37 -20.75 -1.22 -14.18
N SER A 38 -19.95 -0.52 -15.00
CA SER A 38 -18.67 0.03 -14.56
C SER A 38 -18.76 1.11 -13.47
N VAL A 39 -19.89 1.79 -13.33
CA VAL A 39 -20.12 2.79 -12.26
C VAL A 39 -20.73 2.16 -11.00
N ILE A 40 -21.55 1.11 -11.16
CA ILE A 40 -22.25 0.48 -10.03
C ILE A 40 -21.34 -0.51 -9.29
N LEU A 41 -20.51 -1.29 -10.01
CA LEU A 41 -19.66 -2.32 -9.40
C LEU A 41 -18.72 -1.82 -8.25
N PRO A 42 -18.08 -0.63 -8.35
CA PRO A 42 -17.30 -0.07 -7.24
C PRO A 42 -18.12 0.37 -6.01
N LEU A 43 -19.42 0.66 -6.19
CA LEU A 43 -20.32 1.10 -5.11
C LEU A 43 -20.86 -0.06 -4.28
N ILE A 44 -21.05 -1.24 -4.88
CA ILE A 44 -21.53 -2.46 -4.19
C ILE A 44 -20.40 -3.28 -3.57
N ASN A 45 -19.16 -3.10 -4.03
CA ASN A 45 -17.97 -3.70 -3.43
C ASN A 45 -16.91 -2.63 -3.14
N PRO A 46 -17.12 -1.76 -2.12
CA PRO A 46 -16.03 -0.98 -1.59
C PRO A 46 -15.08 -1.95 -0.89
N ARG A 47 -14.12 -2.51 -1.61
CA ARG A 47 -12.87 -2.96 -0.99
C ARG A 47 -12.19 -1.69 -0.50
N ALA A 48 -12.61 -1.21 0.67
CA ALA A 48 -11.75 -0.38 1.49
C ALA A 48 -10.46 -1.19 1.62
N ALA A 49 -9.38 -0.72 1.01
CA ALA A 49 -8.08 -1.30 1.27
C ALA A 49 -7.85 -1.10 2.77
N GLN A 50 -8.01 -2.15 3.58
CA GLN A 50 -7.65 -2.10 4.98
C GLN A 50 -6.16 -1.76 5.00
N ALA A 51 -5.83 -0.54 5.42
CA ALA A 51 -4.45 -0.17 5.65
C ALA A 51 -3.90 -1.13 6.71
N ALA A 52 -2.78 -1.79 6.40
CA ALA A 52 -2.10 -2.63 7.38
C ALA A 52 -1.85 -1.84 8.67
N ALA A 53 -2.02 -2.50 9.82
CA ALA A 53 -1.76 -1.88 11.12
C ALA A 53 -0.33 -1.33 11.17
N PRO A 54 -0.11 -0.16 11.81
CA PRO A 54 1.23 0.40 11.95
C PRO A 54 2.08 -0.49 12.85
N ASN A 55 3.39 -0.50 12.60
CA ASN A 55 4.34 -1.11 13.53
C ASN A 55 4.41 -0.26 14.80
N ILE A 56 4.29 -0.88 15.97
CA ILE A 56 4.41 -0.16 17.24
C ILE A 56 5.86 -0.27 17.71
N ILE A 57 6.46 0.87 18.06
CA ILE A 57 7.78 0.91 18.69
C ILE A 57 7.74 1.84 19.89
N ARG A 58 8.31 1.40 21.00
CA ARG A 58 8.30 2.15 22.27
C ARG A 58 9.71 2.59 22.64
N ALA A 59 9.86 3.87 22.90
CA ALA A 59 11.01 4.44 23.56
C ALA A 59 10.91 4.11 25.05
N GLU A 60 11.83 3.29 25.56
CA GLU A 60 11.85 2.89 26.96
C GLU A 60 13.26 2.65 27.47
N THR A 61 13.37 2.36 28.76
CA THR A 61 14.64 1.96 29.36
C THR A 61 14.73 0.44 29.45
N ARG A 62 15.91 -0.11 29.16
CA ARG A 62 16.27 -1.50 29.43
C ARG A 62 17.59 -1.61 30.18
N VAL A 63 17.84 -2.78 30.76
CA VAL A 63 19.14 -3.12 31.35
C VAL A 63 19.89 -4.03 30.39
N ILE A 64 21.16 -3.71 30.14
CA ILE A 64 22.09 -4.56 29.41
C ILE A 64 23.25 -4.95 30.32
N ASP A 65 23.90 -6.06 30.00
CA ASP A 65 25.19 -6.40 30.61
C ASP A 65 26.32 -5.76 29.80
N VAL A 66 27.21 -5.06 30.48
CA VAL A 66 28.44 -4.50 29.92
C VAL A 66 29.61 -5.04 30.73
N ALA A 67 30.28 -6.06 30.19
CA ALA A 67 31.42 -6.72 30.82
C ALA A 67 31.13 -7.21 32.26
N GLY A 68 29.97 -7.86 32.46
CA GLY A 68 29.54 -8.41 33.75
C GLY A 68 28.90 -7.38 34.68
N ARG A 69 28.61 -6.16 34.18
CA ARG A 69 27.97 -5.09 34.96
C ARG A 69 26.65 -4.69 34.32
N ALA A 70 25.59 -4.67 35.14
CA ALA A 70 24.30 -4.16 34.71
C ALA A 70 24.38 -2.65 34.42
N ALA A 71 23.95 -2.26 33.21
CA ALA A 71 23.88 -0.87 32.76
C ALA A 71 22.46 -0.55 32.28
N LYS A 72 21.91 0.55 32.77
CA LYS A 72 20.62 1.10 32.35
C LYS A 72 20.82 1.93 31.07
N VAL A 73 20.12 1.60 29.99
CA VAL A 73 20.21 2.30 28.70
C VAL A 73 18.83 2.57 28.13
N PHE A 74 18.71 3.59 27.29
CA PHE A 74 17.52 3.77 26.48
C PHE A 74 17.50 2.78 25.31
N GLY A 75 16.29 2.44 24.85
CA GLY A 75 16.09 1.51 23.76
C GLY A 75 14.74 1.66 23.11
N LEU A 76 14.67 1.15 21.88
CA LEU A 76 13.44 0.99 21.12
C LEU A 76 13.01 -0.45 21.15
N VAL A 77 11.80 -0.70 21.62
CA VAL A 77 11.28 -2.05 21.86
C VAL A 77 9.90 -2.20 21.25
N GLN A 78 9.69 -3.29 20.54
CA GLN A 78 8.40 -3.67 19.95
C GLN A 78 7.54 -4.40 21.00
N PRO A 79 6.21 -4.50 20.80
CA PRO A 79 5.32 -5.19 21.75
C PRO A 79 5.68 -6.65 22.04
N ASN A 80 6.36 -7.32 21.10
CA ASN A 80 6.85 -8.69 21.25
C ASN A 80 8.20 -8.79 21.99
N GLY A 81 8.75 -7.67 22.47
CA GLY A 81 10.05 -7.59 23.14
C GLY A 81 11.26 -7.47 22.20
N ALA A 82 11.05 -7.52 20.87
CA ALA A 82 12.14 -7.35 19.91
C ALA A 82 12.71 -5.93 19.96
N HIS A 83 14.04 -5.82 19.87
CA HIS A 83 14.74 -4.54 19.88
C HIS A 83 14.86 -3.95 18.48
N GLY A 84 14.70 -2.63 18.39
CA GLY A 84 14.76 -1.90 17.14
C GLY A 84 13.56 -2.20 16.23
N LEU A 85 13.66 -1.73 14.98
CA LEU A 85 12.61 -1.83 13.99
C LEU A 85 13.21 -2.32 12.67
N THR A 86 12.59 -3.33 12.05
CA THR A 86 12.91 -3.77 10.69
C THR A 86 11.62 -3.72 9.87
N VAL A 87 11.64 -2.96 8.78
CA VAL A 87 10.49 -2.79 7.88
C VAL A 87 10.90 -3.02 6.44
N SER A 88 9.99 -3.57 5.65
CA SER A 88 10.15 -3.66 4.20
C SER A 88 9.96 -2.27 3.58
N ALA A 89 10.94 -1.82 2.80
CA ALA A 89 10.83 -0.55 2.09
C ALA A 89 9.65 -0.54 1.09
N ALA A 90 9.28 -1.70 0.54
CA ALA A 90 8.18 -1.84 -0.40
C ALA A 90 6.80 -1.56 0.22
N ASP A 91 6.65 -1.81 1.53
CA ASP A 91 5.39 -1.66 2.25
C ASP A 91 5.16 -0.22 2.77
N GLY A 92 6.15 0.65 2.58
CA GLY A 92 6.20 2.00 3.14
C GLY A 92 6.52 2.01 4.63
N PHE A 93 6.89 3.19 5.13
CA PHE A 93 7.14 3.40 6.56
C PHE A 93 5.82 3.76 7.25
N ARG A 94 5.38 2.94 8.20
CA ARG A 94 4.20 3.17 9.05
C ARG A 94 4.49 2.73 10.47
N VAL A 95 4.69 3.70 11.35
CA VAL A 95 5.11 3.47 12.74
C VAL A 95 4.24 4.28 13.68
N ARG A 96 3.80 3.65 14.78
CA ARG A 96 3.33 4.35 15.97
C ARG A 96 4.45 4.35 17.01
N LEU A 97 5.01 5.52 17.25
CA LEU A 97 6.05 5.73 18.25
C LEU A 97 5.40 6.06 19.59
N GLU A 98 5.77 5.36 20.64
CA GLU A 98 5.27 5.58 22.00
C GLU A 98 6.42 6.00 22.92
N ASN A 99 6.25 7.05 23.72
CA ASN A 99 7.23 7.43 24.73
C ASN A 99 6.86 6.84 26.10
N ALA A 100 7.60 5.84 26.57
CA ALA A 100 7.48 5.29 27.93
C ALA A 100 8.63 5.70 28.86
N LEU A 101 9.50 6.61 28.42
CA LEU A 101 10.53 7.22 29.25
C LEU A 101 9.92 8.18 30.27
N ASP A 102 10.71 8.51 31.29
CA ASP A 102 10.40 9.54 32.28
C ASP A 102 10.75 10.97 31.82
N ALA A 103 11.27 11.12 30.61
CA ALA A 103 11.62 12.40 29.99
C ALA A 103 10.87 12.62 28.65
N PRO A 104 10.64 13.86 28.23
CA PRO A 104 10.23 14.17 26.86
C PRO A 104 11.27 13.67 25.85
N THR A 105 10.82 13.14 24.71
CA THR A 105 11.72 12.49 23.74
C THR A 105 11.19 12.62 22.32
N LEU A 106 12.11 12.61 21.35
CA LEU A 106 11.83 12.48 19.93
C LEU A 106 12.75 11.42 19.32
N ILE A 107 12.41 10.94 18.12
CA ILE A 107 13.19 9.93 17.42
C ILE A 107 13.54 10.44 16.03
N HIS A 108 14.84 10.52 15.74
CA HIS A 108 15.33 10.82 14.40
C HIS A 108 15.59 9.55 13.58
N TRP A 109 15.09 9.53 12.34
CA TRP A 109 15.14 8.37 11.45
C TRP A 109 16.36 8.41 10.52
N HIS A 110 17.51 7.97 11.03
CA HIS A 110 18.79 8.10 10.32
C HIS A 110 18.78 7.35 8.97
N GLY A 111 19.07 8.07 7.88
CA GLY A 111 19.12 7.53 6.52
C GLY A 111 17.76 7.41 5.81
N LEU A 112 16.66 7.76 6.48
CA LEU A 112 15.36 7.93 5.83
C LEU A 112 15.17 9.38 5.35
N THR A 113 14.15 9.61 4.52
CA THR A 113 13.80 10.95 4.02
C THR A 113 12.34 11.27 4.36
N PRO A 114 11.99 11.35 5.66
CA PRO A 114 10.64 11.70 6.08
C PRO A 114 10.26 13.12 5.65
N PRO A 115 8.96 13.44 5.57
CA PRO A 115 8.50 14.83 5.52
C PRO A 115 9.04 15.61 6.72
N PHE A 116 9.26 16.92 6.55
CA PHE A 116 9.76 17.81 7.61
C PHE A 116 9.07 17.60 8.97
N GLY A 117 7.74 17.39 8.95
CA GLY A 117 6.89 17.09 10.11
C GLY A 117 7.25 15.85 10.96
N GLN A 118 8.06 14.95 10.41
CA GLN A 118 8.24 13.56 10.88
C GLN A 118 9.73 13.19 10.99
N ASP A 119 10.63 14.16 10.84
CA ASP A 119 12.08 13.91 10.81
C ASP A 119 12.68 13.68 12.18
N GLY A 120 12.01 14.09 13.25
CA GLY A 120 12.54 13.87 14.59
C GLY A 120 13.68 14.83 14.98
N VAL A 121 13.72 16.02 14.39
CA VAL A 121 14.62 17.10 14.81
C VAL A 121 13.95 17.90 15.94
N PRO A 122 14.59 18.07 17.11
CA PRO A 122 14.03 18.88 18.18
C PRO A 122 13.76 20.33 17.75
N ASP A 123 12.75 20.94 18.37
CA ASP A 123 12.35 22.35 18.21
C ASP A 123 11.87 22.79 16.81
N LEU A 124 11.94 21.93 15.79
CA LEU A 124 11.41 22.17 14.44
C LEU A 124 11.09 20.84 13.72
N PRO A 125 9.87 20.61 13.21
CA PRO A 125 8.56 21.19 13.53
C PRO A 125 7.72 20.37 14.53
N GLN A 126 8.22 19.22 14.98
CA GLN A 126 7.47 18.31 15.84
C GLN A 126 7.82 18.58 17.31
N PRO A 127 6.82 18.79 18.19
CA PRO A 127 7.10 18.91 19.62
C PRO A 127 7.60 17.58 20.19
N LEU A 128 8.44 17.64 21.23
CA LEU A 128 8.85 16.46 21.98
C LEU A 128 7.62 15.69 22.50
N LEU A 129 7.62 14.36 22.36
CA LEU A 129 6.59 13.51 22.96
C LEU A 129 6.80 13.49 24.47
N LYS A 130 5.82 13.95 25.23
CA LYS A 130 5.81 13.76 26.69
C LYS A 130 5.65 12.27 27.03
N ARG A 131 5.99 11.91 28.26
CA ARG A 131 5.72 10.56 28.78
C ARG A 131 4.27 10.13 28.53
N GLY A 132 4.09 8.94 28.00
CA GLY A 132 2.80 8.33 27.67
C GLY A 132 2.18 8.84 26.36
N GLN A 133 2.79 9.81 25.67
CA GLN A 133 2.32 10.28 24.38
C GLN A 133 2.82 9.39 23.24
N SER A 134 2.14 9.50 22.10
CA SER A 134 2.52 8.82 20.87
C SER A 134 2.42 9.73 19.65
N SER A 135 3.21 9.42 18.63
CA SER A 135 3.10 9.99 17.28
C SER A 135 2.90 8.88 16.24
N HIS A 136 2.40 9.27 15.08
CA HIS A 136 2.24 8.38 13.93
C HIS A 136 3.10 8.91 12.79
N GLU A 137 4.03 8.08 12.34
CA GLU A 137 4.94 8.37 11.26
C GLU A 137 4.54 7.54 10.03
N ALA A 138 4.29 8.21 8.91
CA ALA A 138 3.77 7.59 7.70
C ALA A 138 4.35 8.26 6.46
N PHE A 139 5.31 7.61 5.83
CA PHE A 139 5.96 8.11 4.61
C PHE A 139 6.52 6.99 3.75
N ARG A 140 6.85 7.30 2.48
CA ARG A 140 7.49 6.34 1.59
C ARG A 140 8.98 6.24 1.90
N VAL A 141 9.48 5.01 2.04
CA VAL A 141 10.92 4.76 2.10
C VAL A 141 11.47 4.91 0.69
N LYS A 142 12.34 5.91 0.46
CA LYS A 142 13.07 6.04 -0.80
C LYS A 142 14.27 5.10 -0.74
N GLY A 143 14.33 4.11 -1.64
CA GLY A 143 15.51 3.26 -1.78
C GLY A 143 16.57 3.96 -2.63
N TYR A 144 17.77 4.17 -2.10
CA TYR A 144 18.92 4.63 -2.90
C TYR A 144 19.84 3.49 -3.36
N PHE A 145 19.51 2.23 -3.08
CA PHE A 145 20.26 1.07 -3.54
C PHE A 145 19.33 -0.01 -4.07
N GLN A 146 19.10 0.04 -5.37
CA GLN A 146 18.45 -1.00 -6.14
C GLN A 146 19.53 -1.98 -6.64
N GLY A 147 20.12 -2.72 -5.71
CA GLY A 147 21.10 -3.76 -5.97
C GLY A 147 20.98 -4.81 -4.87
N GLY A 148 20.45 -5.98 -5.23
CA GLY A 148 19.99 -7.00 -4.29
C GLY A 148 21.05 -7.37 -3.26
N MET A 149 20.77 -7.04 -1.99
CA MET A 149 21.21 -7.68 -0.75
C MET A 149 20.37 -6.97 0.33
N GLY A 150 19.28 -7.59 0.75
CA GLY A 150 18.33 -7.02 1.71
C GLY A 150 18.95 -6.91 3.09
N LEU A 151 19.50 -5.75 3.42
CA LEU A 151 19.75 -5.34 4.80
C LEU A 151 19.64 -3.82 4.91
N SER A 152 18.42 -3.31 5.05
CA SER A 152 18.23 -1.92 5.45
C SER A 152 18.28 -1.83 6.98
N LEU A 153 19.50 -1.70 7.50
CA LEU A 153 19.71 -1.32 8.89
C LEU A 153 19.58 0.21 8.97
N PHE A 154 18.39 0.70 9.32
CA PHE A 154 18.22 2.11 9.68
C PHE A 154 18.57 2.25 11.15
N THR A 155 19.63 3.01 11.45
CA THR A 155 19.94 3.36 12.84
C THR A 155 18.92 4.39 13.31
N VAL A 156 18.38 4.18 14.50
CA VAL A 156 17.42 5.08 15.09
C VAL A 156 18.07 5.70 16.32
N SER A 157 18.11 7.03 16.37
CA SER A 157 18.71 7.77 17.48
C SER A 157 17.62 8.48 18.28
N MET A 158 17.69 8.33 19.59
CA MET A 158 16.91 9.14 20.53
C MET A 158 17.58 10.49 20.72
N VAL A 159 16.77 11.54 20.69
CA VAL A 159 17.19 12.92 20.97
C VAL A 159 16.42 13.44 22.18
#